data_AF-A0A415G4X6-F1
#
_entry.id   AF-A0A415G4X6-F1
#
_cell.length_a   1.000
_cell.length_b   1.000
_cell.length_c   1.000
_cell.angle_alpha   90.00
_cell.angle_beta   90.00
_cell.angle_gamma   90.00
#
_symmetry.space_group_name_H-M   'P 1'
#
loop_
_entity.id
_entity.type
_entity.pdbx_description
1 polymer ?
#
loop_
_entity_poly.entity_id
_entity_poly.type
_entity_poly.pdbx_seq_one_letter_code
_entity_poly.pdbx_strand_id
1 'polypeptide(L)'
;MMQQESKIGFLWQYVIACIHPSQYKELIKKKKGAFVGYVAVLVMFLVLIENVIPFAAWTASVGGLENLVLNRIPKFTLEKGYFQSESPIDFTIGGVVHIKADSSVEEFKESDFKSDYVQELLVGKKNILIKMPGGNQQIVLSQFKNWKLNNKGLAEMLPAFYMFLVFYLVVLLITKAVQYLLVALAFALYAGEVSERQRVRLYQWQSPFTLRSMPERWRRLSEARI
;
A
#
# COMPACT_ATOMS: atom_id res chain seq x y z
N MET A 1 0.64 -47.26 18.76
CA MET A 1 1.53 -46.44 17.90
C MET A 1 1.05 -45.00 18.00
N MET A 2 1.86 -44.11 18.59
CA MET A 2 1.57 -42.67 18.62
C MET A 2 1.64 -42.13 17.19
N GLN A 3 0.51 -41.71 16.62
CA GLN A 3 0.51 -40.86 15.43
C GLN A 3 1.00 -39.48 15.86
N GLN A 4 2.28 -39.23 15.60
CA GLN A 4 2.90 -37.94 15.75
C GLN A 4 2.35 -37.02 14.64
N GLU A 5 1.28 -36.28 14.95
CA GLU A 5 0.88 -35.13 14.14
C GLU A 5 2.07 -34.17 14.07
N SER A 6 2.78 -34.15 12.95
CA SER A 6 3.83 -33.18 12.70
C SER A 6 3.15 -31.80 12.65
N LYS A 7 3.23 -31.05 13.75
CA LYS A 7 2.86 -29.64 13.81
C LYS A 7 3.60 -28.93 12.68
N ILE A 8 2.90 -28.65 11.58
CA ILE A 8 3.43 -27.90 10.45
C ILE A 8 3.96 -26.57 11.00
N GLY A 9 5.29 -26.41 10.98
CA GLY A 9 5.98 -25.26 11.53
C GLY A 9 5.55 -23.95 10.87
N PHE A 10 5.58 -22.86 11.62
CA PHE A 10 5.17 -21.52 11.17
C PHE A 10 5.86 -21.09 9.86
N LEU A 11 7.14 -21.42 9.69
CA LEU A 11 7.90 -21.15 8.46
C LEU A 11 7.40 -21.98 7.26
N TRP A 12 6.93 -23.20 7.51
CA TRP A 12 6.38 -24.06 6.45
C TRP A 12 5.01 -23.57 5.98
N GLN A 13 4.24 -22.89 6.83
CA GLN A 13 2.99 -22.22 6.44
C GLN A 13 3.25 -21.02 5.51
N TYR A 14 4.37 -20.31 5.71
CA TYR A 14 4.80 -19.22 4.82
C TYR A 14 5.19 -19.75 3.43
N VAL A 15 5.98 -20.83 3.39
CA VAL A 15 6.40 -21.47 2.13
C VAL A 15 5.21 -22.03 1.34
N ILE A 16 4.26 -22.68 1.99
CA ILE A 16 3.04 -23.18 1.34
C ILE A 16 2.24 -22.04 0.70
N ALA A 17 2.11 -20.91 1.38
CA ALA A 17 1.31 -19.81 0.85
C ALA A 17 1.97 -19.05 -0.30
N CYS A 18 3.30 -19.09 -0.41
CA CYS A 18 3.99 -18.46 -1.53
C CYS A 18 4.16 -19.41 -2.74
N ILE A 19 4.17 -20.73 -2.53
CA ILE A 19 4.67 -21.69 -3.55
C ILE A 19 3.67 -22.82 -3.88
N HIS A 20 2.77 -23.21 -2.97
CA HIS A 20 1.89 -24.37 -3.14
C HIS A 20 0.38 -24.02 -3.03
N PRO A 21 -0.23 -23.50 -4.10
CA PRO A 21 -1.66 -23.10 -4.09
C PRO A 21 -2.63 -24.26 -3.86
N SER A 22 -2.23 -25.51 -4.15
CA SER A 22 -3.06 -26.70 -3.92
C SER A 22 -3.29 -27.02 -2.44
N GLN A 23 -2.44 -26.51 -1.54
CA GLN A 23 -2.49 -26.79 -0.10
C GLN A 23 -3.18 -25.70 0.72
N TYR A 24 -3.71 -24.64 0.09
CA TYR A 24 -4.51 -23.61 0.80
C TYR A 24 -5.73 -24.20 1.55
N LYS A 25 -6.28 -25.32 1.07
CA LYS A 25 -7.38 -26.04 1.73
C LYS A 25 -7.03 -26.51 3.15
N GLU A 26 -5.76 -26.77 3.43
CA GLU A 26 -5.30 -27.19 4.76
C GLU A 26 -5.16 -25.98 5.72
N LEU A 27 -4.85 -24.79 5.19
CA LEU A 27 -4.76 -23.55 5.97
C LEU A 27 -6.14 -23.05 6.40
N ILE A 28 -7.18 -23.27 5.58
CA ILE A 28 -8.58 -22.91 5.89
C ILE A 28 -9.18 -23.84 6.97
N LYS A 29 -8.65 -25.07 7.13
CA LYS A 29 -9.10 -26.03 8.16
C LYS A 29 -8.56 -25.74 9.57
N LYS A 30 -7.64 -24.78 9.74
CA LYS A 30 -7.13 -24.40 11.07
C LYS A 30 -8.12 -23.55 11.86
N LYS A 31 -7.93 -23.52 13.20
CA LYS A 31 -8.67 -22.61 14.09
C LYS A 31 -8.59 -21.18 13.57
N LYS A 32 -9.75 -20.51 13.47
CA LYS A 32 -9.93 -19.16 12.89
C LYS A 32 -8.88 -18.14 13.36
N GLY A 33 -8.45 -18.19 14.63
CA GLY A 33 -7.43 -17.29 15.17
C GLY A 33 -6.00 -17.48 14.61
N ALA A 34 -5.60 -18.70 14.28
CA ALA A 34 -4.27 -18.95 13.70
C ALA A 34 -4.17 -18.42 12.26
N PHE A 35 -5.27 -18.49 11.51
CA PHE A 35 -5.36 -17.94 10.16
C PHE A 35 -5.29 -16.40 10.16
N VAL A 36 -5.99 -15.73 11.09
CA VAL A 36 -5.92 -14.26 11.23
C VAL A 36 -4.51 -13.80 11.59
N GLY A 37 -3.84 -14.49 12.53
CA GLY A 37 -2.45 -14.17 12.88
C GLY A 37 -1.49 -14.35 11.70
N TYR A 38 -1.69 -15.40 10.89
CA TYR A 38 -0.90 -15.62 9.68
C TYR A 38 -1.06 -14.48 8.66
N VAL A 39 -2.29 -14.07 8.36
CA VAL A 39 -2.57 -12.94 7.44
C VAL A 39 -2.00 -11.64 7.98
N ALA A 40 -2.11 -11.38 9.29
CA ALA A 40 -1.54 -10.18 9.91
C ALA A 40 -0.02 -10.10 9.73
N VAL A 41 0.70 -11.22 9.90
CA VAL A 41 2.14 -11.28 9.67
C VAL A 41 2.49 -11.05 8.19
N LEU A 42 1.70 -11.61 7.26
CA LEU A 42 1.90 -11.36 5.83
C LEU A 42 1.76 -9.87 5.48
N VAL A 43 0.69 -9.22 5.94
CA VAL A 43 0.46 -7.79 5.71
C VAL A 43 1.59 -6.95 6.31
N MET A 44 2.05 -7.30 7.51
CA MET A 44 3.21 -6.65 8.12
C MET A 44 4.46 -6.77 7.25
N PHE A 45 4.76 -7.97 6.74
CA PHE A 45 5.90 -8.18 5.83
C PHE A 45 5.79 -7.35 4.55
N LEU A 46 4.61 -7.29 3.93
CA LEU A 46 4.37 -6.49 2.73
C LEU A 46 4.61 -5.00 3.01
N VAL A 47 4.10 -4.49 4.13
CA VAL A 47 4.31 -3.09 4.53
C VAL A 47 5.79 -2.77 4.73
N LEU A 48 6.55 -3.67 5.36
CA LEU A 48 7.98 -3.50 5.57
C LEU A 48 8.75 -3.45 4.24
N ILE A 49 8.47 -4.36 3.32
CA ILE A 49 9.16 -4.44 2.03
C ILE A 49 8.80 -3.24 1.14
N GLU A 50 7.53 -2.84 1.11
CA GLU A 50 7.07 -1.74 0.26
C GLU A 50 7.50 -0.36 0.76
N ASN A 51 7.57 -0.14 2.08
CA ASN A 51 7.72 1.21 2.65
C ASN A 51 9.00 1.36 3.48
N VAL A 52 9.27 0.41 4.38
CA VAL A 52 10.38 0.55 5.34
C VAL A 52 11.73 0.32 4.68
N ILE A 53 11.88 -0.71 3.85
CA ILE A 53 13.16 -1.02 3.19
C ILE A 53 13.60 0.12 2.25
N PRO A 54 12.75 0.62 1.32
CA PRO A 54 13.15 1.72 0.43
C PRO A 54 13.48 2.99 1.21
N PHE A 55 12.70 3.30 2.26
CA PHE A 55 12.96 4.45 3.12
C PHE A 55 14.26 4.30 3.91
N ALA A 56 14.54 3.13 4.47
CA ALA A 56 15.79 2.86 5.17
C ALA A 56 17.01 2.95 4.23
N ALA A 57 16.89 2.42 3.01
CA ALA A 57 17.94 2.53 2.00
C ALA A 57 18.21 4.00 1.61
N TRP A 58 17.15 4.80 1.45
CA TRP A 58 17.28 6.22 1.17
C TRP A 58 17.87 7.00 2.35
N THR A 59 17.40 6.76 3.58
CA THR A 59 17.95 7.45 4.76
C THR A 59 19.42 7.09 5.00
N ALA A 60 19.81 5.84 4.75
CA ALA A 60 21.21 5.43 4.81
C ALA A 60 22.06 6.11 3.72
N SER A 61 21.55 6.26 2.49
CA SER A 61 22.30 6.89 1.39
C SER A 61 22.61 8.37 1.63
N VAL A 62 21.79 9.06 2.44
CA VAL A 62 22.01 10.45 2.83
C VAL A 62 22.81 10.59 4.15
N GLY A 63 23.20 9.47 4.76
CA GLY A 63 23.95 9.43 6.03
C GLY A 63 23.09 9.71 7.27
N GLY A 64 21.77 9.47 7.17
CA GLY A 64 20.77 9.78 8.20
C GLY A 64 20.11 11.15 8.01
N LEU A 65 18.90 11.31 8.55
CA LEU A 65 18.13 12.54 8.39
C LEU A 65 18.78 13.75 9.07
N GLU A 66 19.46 13.54 10.19
CA GLU A 66 20.19 14.62 10.89
C GLU A 66 21.35 15.14 10.04
N ASN A 67 22.16 14.24 9.49
CA ASN A 67 23.24 14.60 8.57
C ASN A 67 22.71 15.27 7.30
N LEU A 68 21.56 14.80 6.78
CA LEU A 68 20.89 15.43 5.66
C LEU A 68 20.54 16.89 6.00
N VAL A 69 19.88 17.12 7.13
CA VAL A 69 19.40 18.47 7.51
C VAL A 69 20.53 19.42 7.85
N LEU A 70 21.57 18.94 8.54
CA LEU A 70 22.66 19.79 9.04
C LEU A 70 23.79 20.00 8.04
N ASN A 71 24.12 18.98 7.23
CA ASN A 71 25.33 18.96 6.41
C ASN A 71 25.07 18.88 4.90
N ARG A 72 23.93 18.34 4.45
CA ARG A 72 23.61 18.22 3.01
C ARG A 72 22.71 19.35 2.52
N ILE A 73 21.69 19.72 3.31
CA ILE A 73 20.82 20.85 2.98
C ILE A 73 21.60 22.14 3.29
N PRO A 74 21.72 23.09 2.34
CA PRO A 74 22.33 24.38 2.60
C PRO A 74 21.57 25.13 3.70
N LYS A 75 22.21 26.14 4.29
CA LYS A 75 21.57 26.91 5.36
C LYS A 75 20.34 27.61 4.81
N PHE A 76 19.20 27.35 5.44
CA PHE A 76 17.94 27.99 5.13
C PHE A 76 17.32 28.60 6.37
N THR A 77 16.54 29.65 6.14
CA THR A 77 15.72 30.31 7.15
C THR A 77 14.34 30.57 6.56
N LEU A 78 13.33 30.13 7.27
CA LEU A 78 11.94 30.50 7.06
C LEU A 78 11.54 31.39 8.24
N GLU A 79 11.46 32.68 8.01
CA GLU A 79 11.11 33.67 9.03
C GLU A 79 10.19 34.74 8.44
N LYS A 80 9.17 35.16 9.20
CA LYS A 80 8.21 36.21 8.79
C LYS A 80 7.49 35.89 7.47
N GLY A 81 7.34 34.61 7.15
CA GLY A 81 6.70 34.13 5.93
C GLY A 81 7.53 34.27 4.66
N TYR A 82 8.85 34.38 4.79
CA TYR A 82 9.79 34.34 3.67
C TYR A 82 10.76 33.19 3.81
N PHE A 83 10.94 32.44 2.72
CA PHE A 83 11.99 31.44 2.60
C PHE A 83 13.26 32.07 2.05
N GLN A 84 14.37 31.82 2.72
CA GLN A 84 15.71 32.22 2.32
C GLN A 84 16.63 31.01 2.42
N SER A 85 17.44 30.80 1.39
CA SER A 85 18.47 29.77 1.38
C SER A 85 19.75 30.34 0.79
N GLU A 86 20.88 29.87 1.30
CA GLU A 86 22.22 30.28 0.84
C GLU A 86 22.50 29.82 -0.61
N SER A 87 21.97 28.67 -0.99
CA SER A 87 22.04 28.14 -2.35
C SER A 87 20.72 27.46 -2.74
N PRO A 88 20.47 27.27 -4.06
CA PRO A 88 19.36 26.46 -4.52
C PRO A 88 19.49 25.03 -4.03
N ILE A 89 18.39 24.52 -3.54
CA ILE A 89 18.17 23.14 -3.14
C ILE A 89 17.54 22.42 -4.34
N ASP A 90 18.14 21.34 -4.79
CA ASP A 90 17.58 20.48 -5.83
C ASP A 90 17.95 19.03 -5.51
N PHE A 91 16.94 18.21 -5.18
CA PHE A 91 17.14 16.79 -4.90
C PHE A 91 16.02 15.96 -5.54
N THR A 92 16.38 14.75 -5.96
CA THR A 92 15.43 13.76 -6.45
C THR A 92 15.43 12.53 -5.53
N ILE A 93 14.25 12.10 -5.09
CA ILE A 93 14.06 10.91 -4.27
C ILE A 93 13.46 9.80 -5.13
N GLY A 94 14.19 8.69 -5.27
CA GLY A 94 13.73 7.50 -5.98
C GLY A 94 13.40 7.71 -7.47
N GLY A 95 13.91 8.78 -8.10
CA GLY A 95 13.66 9.11 -9.51
C GLY A 95 12.24 9.62 -9.81
N VAL A 96 11.35 9.68 -8.82
CA VAL A 96 9.91 9.98 -9.01
C VAL A 96 9.44 11.21 -8.25
N VAL A 97 10.15 11.60 -7.19
CA VAL A 97 9.87 12.81 -6.40
C VAL A 97 10.99 13.82 -6.61
N HIS A 98 10.66 15.03 -7.06
CA HIS A 98 11.61 16.13 -7.22
C HIS A 98 11.33 17.23 -6.19
N ILE A 99 12.36 17.68 -5.48
CA ILE A 99 12.26 18.75 -4.49
C ILE A 99 13.22 19.85 -4.93
N LYS A 100 12.68 21.02 -5.24
CA LYS A 100 13.44 22.20 -5.57
C LYS A 100 13.07 23.36 -4.65
N ALA A 101 14.05 23.96 -3.99
CA ALA A 101 13.84 25.19 -3.23
C ALA A 101 14.84 26.26 -3.69
N ASP A 102 14.32 27.43 -4.07
CA ASP A 102 15.14 28.54 -4.57
C ASP A 102 14.59 29.86 -4.03
N SER A 103 15.42 30.55 -3.25
CA SER A 103 15.11 31.86 -2.67
C SER A 103 15.17 33.01 -3.68
N SER A 104 15.77 32.78 -4.86
CA SER A 104 15.90 33.75 -5.95
C SER A 104 14.59 33.93 -6.72
N VAL A 105 13.71 32.92 -6.67
CA VAL A 105 12.40 32.94 -7.31
C VAL A 105 11.38 33.50 -6.32
N GLU A 106 10.69 34.59 -6.69
CA GLU A 106 9.66 35.19 -5.84
C GLU A 106 8.55 34.19 -5.52
N GLU A 107 7.93 33.64 -6.57
CA GLU A 107 6.83 32.69 -6.50
C GLU A 107 6.91 31.71 -7.66
N PHE A 108 6.87 30.40 -7.37
CA PHE A 108 6.71 29.37 -8.40
C PHE A 108 5.25 29.30 -8.88
N LYS A 109 5.05 28.88 -10.11
CA LYS A 109 3.74 28.67 -10.75
C LYS A 109 3.59 27.21 -11.17
N GLU A 110 2.36 26.79 -11.43
CA GLU A 110 2.10 25.40 -11.86
C GLU A 110 2.77 25.06 -13.20
N SER A 111 3.05 26.07 -14.04
CA SER A 111 3.82 25.91 -15.28
C SER A 111 5.27 25.50 -15.06
N ASP A 112 5.80 25.71 -13.85
CA ASP A 112 7.18 25.39 -13.50
C ASP A 112 7.35 23.93 -13.10
N PHE A 113 6.24 23.18 -12.99
CA PHE A 113 6.29 21.75 -12.79
C PHE A 113 6.86 21.04 -14.01
N LYS A 114 7.78 20.12 -13.77
CA LYS A 114 8.31 19.22 -14.78
C LYS A 114 7.32 18.07 -15.00
N SER A 115 7.13 17.67 -16.25
CA SER A 115 6.23 16.56 -16.62
C SER A 115 6.68 15.22 -16.06
N ASP A 116 7.99 15.05 -15.90
CA ASP A 116 8.62 13.74 -15.73
C ASP A 116 8.49 13.21 -14.30
N TYR A 117 8.16 14.07 -13.34
CA TYR A 117 8.00 13.70 -11.94
C TYR A 117 6.54 13.50 -11.56
N VAL A 118 6.27 12.42 -10.82
CA VAL A 118 4.94 12.07 -10.31
C VAL A 118 4.56 12.99 -9.14
N GLN A 119 5.55 13.37 -8.33
CA GLN A 119 5.40 14.34 -7.25
C GLN A 119 6.52 15.37 -7.33
N GLU A 120 6.18 16.63 -7.14
CA GLU A 120 7.14 17.73 -7.22
C GLU A 120 6.84 18.77 -6.16
N LEU A 121 7.86 19.17 -5.42
CA LEU A 121 7.80 20.20 -4.37
C LEU A 121 8.68 21.37 -4.81
N LEU A 122 8.06 22.50 -5.15
CA LEU A 122 8.74 23.73 -5.52
C LEU A 122 8.58 24.76 -4.40
N VAL A 123 9.67 25.22 -3.80
CA VAL A 123 9.66 26.17 -2.68
C VAL A 123 10.34 27.46 -3.13
N GLY A 124 9.52 28.49 -3.32
CA GLY A 124 9.97 29.84 -3.66
C GLY A 124 10.08 30.70 -2.42
N LYS A 125 10.47 31.96 -2.61
CA LYS A 125 10.61 32.93 -1.52
C LYS A 125 9.31 33.17 -0.75
N LYS A 126 8.15 33.15 -1.43
CA LYS A 126 6.84 33.46 -0.84
C LYS A 126 5.83 32.31 -0.88
N ASN A 127 6.09 31.25 -1.64
CA ASN A 127 5.14 30.14 -1.79
C ASN A 127 5.81 28.77 -1.84
N ILE A 128 5.01 27.75 -1.59
CA ILE A 128 5.34 26.34 -1.82
C ILE A 128 4.28 25.79 -2.77
N LEU A 129 4.70 25.18 -3.87
CA LEU A 129 3.86 24.43 -4.78
C LEU A 129 4.13 22.94 -4.64
N ILE A 130 3.05 22.16 -4.57
CA ILE A 130 3.10 20.71 -4.42
C ILE A 130 2.29 20.10 -5.55
N LYS A 131 2.94 19.35 -6.43
CA LYS A 131 2.31 18.49 -7.41
C LYS A 131 2.06 17.13 -6.78
N MET A 132 0.81 16.70 -6.75
CA MET A 132 0.42 15.35 -6.30
C MET A 132 -0.46 14.68 -7.36
N PRO A 133 -0.50 13.34 -7.43
CA PRO A 133 -1.36 12.62 -8.39
C PRO A 133 -2.85 12.95 -8.29
N GLY A 134 -3.31 13.45 -7.13
CA GLY A 134 -4.70 13.83 -6.87
C GLY A 134 -5.01 15.32 -7.06
N GLY A 135 -4.04 16.14 -7.46
CA GLY A 135 -4.20 17.58 -7.64
C GLY A 135 -2.99 18.37 -7.17
N ASN A 136 -2.86 19.59 -7.71
CA ASN A 136 -1.82 20.53 -7.30
C ASN A 136 -2.30 21.33 -6.09
N GLN A 137 -1.37 21.65 -5.18
CA GLN A 137 -1.64 22.47 -4.01
C GLN A 137 -0.61 23.59 -3.92
N GLN A 138 -1.09 24.80 -3.64
CA GLN A 138 -0.24 25.96 -3.36
C GLN A 138 -0.41 26.39 -1.89
N ILE A 139 0.70 26.64 -1.23
CA ILE A 139 0.78 27.10 0.15
C ILE A 139 1.52 28.43 0.15
N VAL A 140 0.86 29.50 0.59
CA VAL A 140 1.48 30.83 0.68
C VAL A 140 2.22 30.96 2.00
N LEU A 141 3.51 31.28 1.98
CA LEU A 141 4.36 31.31 3.18
C LEU A 141 3.98 32.43 4.16
N SER A 142 3.25 33.44 3.71
CA SER A 142 2.74 34.53 4.54
C SER A 142 1.83 34.08 5.70
N GLN A 143 1.26 32.86 5.63
CA GLN A 143 0.52 32.27 6.74
C GLN A 143 1.43 31.86 7.92
N PHE A 144 2.72 31.68 7.68
CA PHE A 144 3.73 31.29 8.66
C PHE A 144 4.53 32.47 9.22
N LYS A 145 3.93 33.68 9.26
CA LYS A 145 4.60 34.90 9.75
C LYS A 145 5.18 34.79 11.16
N ASN A 146 4.52 34.01 12.03
CA ASN A 146 4.92 33.84 13.43
C ASN A 146 5.90 32.67 13.63
N TRP A 147 6.28 31.99 12.54
CA TRP A 147 7.15 30.83 12.61
C TRP A 147 8.57 31.20 12.22
N LYS A 148 9.52 30.59 12.93
CA LYS A 148 10.95 30.67 12.63
C LYS A 148 11.48 29.24 12.54
N LEU A 149 11.77 28.80 11.32
CA LEU A 149 12.35 27.49 11.05
C LEU A 149 13.70 27.67 10.36
N ASN A 150 14.70 26.93 10.79
CA ASN A 150 16.02 26.86 10.19
C ASN A 150 16.53 25.42 10.27
N ASN A 151 17.74 25.14 9.77
CA ASN A 151 18.29 23.77 9.81
C ASN A 151 18.35 23.19 11.24
N LYS A 152 18.70 24.00 12.26
CA LYS A 152 18.73 23.54 13.65
C LYS A 152 17.34 23.21 14.18
N GLY A 153 16.37 24.11 13.97
CA GLY A 153 14.97 23.87 14.35
C GLY A 153 14.39 22.66 13.64
N LEU A 154 14.75 22.44 12.36
CA LEU A 154 14.34 21.24 11.62
C LEU A 154 14.99 19.97 12.20
N ALA A 155 16.26 20.03 12.60
CA ALA A 155 16.94 18.91 13.26
C ALA A 155 16.33 18.59 14.64
N GLU A 156 15.98 19.61 15.42
CA GLU A 156 15.30 19.47 16.72
C GLU A 156 13.90 18.86 16.59
N MET A 157 13.25 19.01 15.42
CA MET A 157 11.98 18.37 15.11
C MET A 157 12.11 16.91 14.66
N LEU A 158 13.32 16.41 14.36
CA LEU A 158 13.53 15.04 13.90
C LEU A 158 13.00 13.96 14.87
N PRO A 159 13.20 14.06 16.20
CA PRO A 159 12.62 13.09 17.14
C PRO A 159 11.10 12.99 17.02
N ALA A 160 10.41 14.13 16.93
CA ALA A 160 8.96 14.17 16.73
C ALA A 160 8.56 13.58 15.38
N PHE A 161 9.35 13.84 14.32
CA PHE A 161 9.16 13.24 13.01
C PHE A 161 9.29 11.70 13.03
N TYR A 162 10.28 11.15 13.75
CA TYR A 162 10.40 9.69 13.90
C TYR A 162 9.20 9.08 14.62
N MET A 163 8.69 9.73 15.68
CA MET A 163 7.45 9.29 16.36
C MET A 163 6.24 9.32 15.41
N PHE A 164 6.13 10.37 14.60
CA PHE A 164 5.10 10.46 13.57
C PHE A 164 5.23 9.34 12.53
N LEU A 165 6.45 8.99 12.09
CA LEU A 165 6.68 7.87 11.17
C LEU A 165 6.21 6.53 11.75
N VAL A 166 6.47 6.28 13.03
CA VAL A 166 5.98 5.06 13.71
C VAL A 166 4.45 5.04 13.73
N PHE A 167 3.82 6.15 14.10
CA PHE A 167 2.36 6.28 14.07
C PHE A 167 1.80 6.07 12.65
N TYR A 168 2.41 6.70 11.66
CA TYR A 168 2.06 6.55 10.25
C TYR A 168 2.15 5.08 9.78
N LEU A 169 3.20 4.35 10.17
CA LEU A 169 3.34 2.93 9.86
C LEU A 169 2.22 2.08 10.48
N VAL A 170 1.77 2.40 11.70
CA VAL A 170 0.63 1.72 12.33
C VAL A 170 -0.66 1.98 11.54
N VAL A 171 -0.93 3.23 11.19
CA VAL A 171 -2.11 3.60 10.39
C VAL A 171 -2.07 2.94 9.01
N LEU A 172 -0.90 2.90 8.38
CA LEU A 172 -0.68 2.26 7.08
C LEU A 172 -0.93 0.76 7.16
N LEU A 173 -0.45 0.09 8.22
CA LEU A 173 -0.69 -1.33 8.45
C LEU A 173 -2.19 -1.64 8.60
N ILE A 174 -2.92 -0.84 9.39
CA ILE A 174 -4.37 -0.97 9.53
C ILE A 174 -5.06 -0.76 8.18
N THR A 175 -4.69 0.29 7.45
CA THR A 175 -5.31 0.63 6.16
C THR A 175 -5.09 -0.48 5.14
N LYS A 176 -3.86 -1.02 5.04
CA LYS A 176 -3.56 -2.15 4.14
C LYS A 176 -4.32 -3.41 4.55
N ALA A 177 -4.42 -3.71 5.85
CA ALA A 177 -5.22 -4.83 6.33
C ALA A 177 -6.69 -4.69 5.92
N VAL A 178 -7.28 -3.50 6.09
CA VAL A 178 -8.66 -3.21 5.65
C VAL A 178 -8.80 -3.35 4.14
N GLN A 179 -7.86 -2.79 3.35
CA GLN A 179 -7.86 -2.92 1.89
C GLN A 179 -7.84 -4.40 1.46
N TYR A 180 -6.97 -5.22 2.02
CA TYR A 180 -6.91 -6.65 1.70
C TYR A 180 -8.19 -7.40 2.10
N LEU A 181 -8.82 -7.03 3.21
CA LEU A 181 -10.12 -7.59 3.62
C LEU A 181 -11.23 -7.22 2.61
N LEU A 182 -11.27 -5.97 2.15
CA LEU A 182 -12.24 -5.52 1.15
C LEU A 182 -12.04 -6.22 -0.20
N VAL A 183 -10.78 -6.37 -0.64
CA VAL A 183 -10.45 -7.10 -1.87
C VAL A 183 -10.85 -8.58 -1.74
N ALA A 184 -10.54 -9.23 -0.62
CA ALA A 184 -10.96 -10.61 -0.36
C ALA A 184 -12.47 -10.77 -0.36
N LEU A 185 -13.21 -9.81 0.22
CA LEU A 185 -14.68 -9.79 0.19
C LEU A 185 -15.21 -9.67 -1.24
N ALA A 186 -14.65 -8.75 -2.05
CA ALA A 186 -15.05 -8.58 -3.44
C ALA A 186 -14.81 -9.86 -4.26
N PHE A 187 -13.66 -10.52 -4.07
CA PHE A 187 -13.38 -11.80 -4.69
C PHE A 187 -14.34 -12.91 -4.25
N ALA A 188 -14.69 -12.96 -2.96
CA ALA A 188 -15.63 -13.95 -2.44
C ALA A 188 -17.03 -13.77 -3.05
N LEU A 189 -17.51 -12.52 -3.16
CA LEU A 189 -18.79 -12.20 -3.80
C LEU A 189 -18.78 -12.59 -5.28
N TYR A 190 -17.73 -12.19 -6.01
CA TYR A 190 -17.58 -12.52 -7.43
C TYR A 190 -17.53 -14.04 -7.67
N ALA A 191 -16.74 -14.77 -6.87
CA ALA A 191 -16.64 -16.22 -6.96
C ALA A 191 -17.97 -16.92 -6.63
N GLY A 192 -18.71 -16.41 -5.63
CA GLY A 192 -20.04 -16.88 -5.29
C GLY A 192 -21.01 -16.77 -6.48
N GLU A 193 -21.08 -15.59 -7.10
CA GLU A 193 -21.93 -15.33 -8.26
C GLU A 193 -21.57 -16.21 -9.47
N VAL A 194 -20.28 -16.35 -9.77
CA VAL A 194 -19.81 -17.26 -10.83
C VAL A 194 -20.19 -18.71 -10.53
N SER A 195 -20.07 -19.15 -9.27
CA SER A 195 -20.42 -20.50 -8.85
C SER A 195 -21.92 -20.79 -8.98
N GLU A 196 -22.78 -19.82 -8.68
CA GLU A 196 -24.24 -19.94 -8.86
C GLU A 196 -24.60 -20.02 -10.33
N ARG A 197 -24.00 -19.18 -11.20
CA ARG A 197 -24.22 -19.27 -12.66
C ARG A 197 -23.78 -20.62 -13.23
N GLN A 198 -22.65 -21.16 -12.77
CA GLN A 198 -22.17 -22.49 -13.17
C GLN A 198 -23.12 -23.59 -12.67
N ARG A 199 -23.61 -23.51 -11.43
CA ARG A 199 -24.63 -24.44 -10.89
C ARG A 199 -25.92 -24.41 -11.70
N VAL A 200 -26.47 -23.23 -11.98
CA VAL A 200 -27.71 -23.08 -12.79
C VAL A 200 -27.52 -23.68 -14.18
N ARG A 201 -26.37 -23.43 -14.83
CA ARG A 201 -26.03 -24.05 -16.12
C ARG A 201 -25.94 -25.58 -16.05
N LEU A 202 -25.37 -26.14 -14.99
CA LEU A 202 -25.29 -27.60 -14.80
C LEU A 202 -26.68 -28.22 -14.54
N TYR A 203 -27.54 -27.57 -13.75
CA TYR A 203 -28.92 -28.02 -13.56
C TYR A 203 -29.76 -27.95 -14.85
N GLN A 204 -29.59 -26.89 -15.64
CA GLN A 204 -30.21 -26.75 -16.97
C GLN A 204 -29.67 -27.72 -18.02
N TRP A 205 -28.46 -28.27 -17.82
CA TRP A 205 -27.90 -29.34 -18.66
C TRP A 205 -28.35 -30.74 -18.22
N GLN A 206 -28.71 -30.93 -16.96
CA GLN A 206 -29.27 -32.19 -16.45
C GLN A 206 -30.78 -32.33 -16.73
N SER A 207 -31.54 -31.23 -16.77
CA SER A 207 -32.99 -31.25 -17.03
C SER A 207 -33.46 -31.68 -18.44
N PRO A 208 -32.69 -31.56 -19.55
CA PRO A 208 -33.08 -32.12 -20.85
C PRO A 208 -32.88 -33.64 -20.91
N PHE A 209 -32.07 -34.19 -20.01
CA PHE A 209 -31.72 -35.61 -19.98
C PHE A 209 -32.64 -36.47 -19.11
N THR A 210 -33.59 -35.88 -18.39
CA THR A 210 -34.36 -36.61 -17.37
C THR A 210 -35.74 -37.12 -17.77
N LEU A 211 -36.14 -37.17 -19.05
CA LEU A 211 -37.30 -38.01 -19.49
C LEU A 211 -37.52 -38.06 -21.01
N ARG A 212 -36.97 -37.10 -21.78
CA ARG A 212 -37.22 -36.99 -23.24
C ARG A 212 -36.24 -37.77 -24.12
N SER A 213 -35.02 -38.04 -23.64
CA SER A 213 -33.99 -38.78 -24.37
C SER A 213 -33.93 -40.28 -24.05
N MET A 214 -34.86 -40.77 -23.21
CA MET A 214 -34.93 -42.19 -22.87
C MET A 214 -35.57 -42.97 -24.04
N PRO A 215 -34.90 -43.97 -24.62
CA PRO A 215 -35.51 -44.82 -25.66
C PRO A 215 -36.79 -45.46 -25.12
N GLU A 216 -37.89 -45.44 -25.88
CA GLU A 216 -39.23 -45.89 -25.44
C GLU A 216 -39.26 -47.29 -24.81
N ARG A 217 -38.30 -48.14 -25.17
CA ARG A 217 -38.12 -49.49 -24.61
C ARG A 217 -37.94 -49.48 -23.09
N TRP A 218 -37.29 -48.46 -22.54
CA TRP A 218 -37.05 -48.35 -21.09
C TRP A 218 -38.19 -47.68 -20.33
N ARG A 219 -38.98 -46.85 -21.01
CA ARG A 219 -40.18 -46.20 -20.43
C ARG A 219 -41.30 -47.21 -20.16
N ARG A 220 -41.47 -48.20 -21.04
CA ARG A 220 -42.45 -49.29 -20.87
C ARG A 220 -42.08 -50.28 -19.76
N LEU A 221 -40.79 -50.46 -19.46
CA LEU A 221 -40.33 -51.38 -18.41
C LEU A 221 -40.56 -50.85 -16.99
N SER A 222 -40.63 -49.53 -16.80
CA SER A 222 -40.99 -48.92 -15.53
C SER A 222 -42.49 -48.90 -15.25
N GLU A 223 -43.33 -48.84 -16.30
CA GLU A 223 -44.79 -48.87 -16.17
C GLU A 223 -45.34 -50.30 -16.01
N ALA A 224 -44.63 -51.32 -16.50
CA ALA A 224 -45.00 -52.72 -16.35
C ALA A 224 -44.64 -53.33 -14.97
N ARG A 225 -44.18 -52.50 -14.02
CA ARG A 225 -43.90 -52.89 -12.64
C ARG A 225 -44.79 -52.08 -11.69
N ILE A 226 -46.11 -52.18 -11.91
CA ILE A 226 -47.18 -51.92 -10.93
C ILE A 226 -48.06 -53.17 -10.92
#